data_AF-A0A6J0VUR1-F1
#
_entry.id   AF-A0A6J0VUR1-F1
#
_cell.length_a   1.000
_cell.length_b   1.000
_cell.length_c   1.000
_cell.angle_alpha   90.00
_cell.angle_beta   90.00
_cell.angle_gamma   90.00
#
_symmetry.space_group_name_H-M   'P 1'
#
loop_
_entity.id
_entity.type
_entity.pdbx_description
1 polymer ?
#
loop_
_entity_poly.entity_id
_entity_poly.type
_entity_poly.pdbx_seq_one_letter_code
_entity_poly.pdbx_strand_id
1 'polypeptide(L)'
;MAAGSPVYMALPGSPCPSSCTSSTSGPVLTEADLKPPGQSQEQTPMDDSHTEVEIKPQLNPRGISSGLEQLEKNPSPRVVKTHLPIDLIPKSFWENNCKIIYLARNAKDVAVSFYHFDLMNNLQPFPGTWGEYLEKFLTGNVAYGSWFNHVKSWWKKKEEHPILFLFYEDMKENPKQEIKKVVQFLEKNLDDEILDKIIHHTSFEMMNSGYITDKMEKRIASEAQALGEDIHRRYVSLHWIAGDWKNYFTVAQNEKFDTIYKKEMSETELQFRTEI
;
A
#
# COMPACT_ATOMS: atom_id res chain seq x y z
N MET A 1 12.04 0.32 1.27
CA MET A 1 10.62 -0.12 1.18
C MET A 1 10.16 -0.57 2.57
N ALA A 2 9.09 0.03 3.09
CA ALA A 2 8.56 -0.26 4.44
C ALA A 2 7.62 -1.48 4.43
N ALA A 3 7.45 -2.07 5.61
CA ALA A 3 7.04 -3.43 5.94
C ALA A 3 5.54 -3.78 5.81
N GLY A 4 4.96 -3.51 4.65
CA GLY A 4 3.71 -4.15 4.22
C GLY A 4 3.90 -4.69 2.82
N SER A 5 3.21 -5.77 2.46
CA SER A 5 3.17 -6.31 1.08
C SER A 5 2.97 -5.15 0.10
N PRO A 6 4.02 -4.67 -0.61
CA PRO A 6 3.88 -3.48 -1.42
C PRO A 6 3.06 -3.84 -2.66
N VAL A 7 2.06 -3.02 -2.95
CA VAL A 7 1.27 -3.12 -4.17
C VAL A 7 1.78 -2.04 -5.12
N TYR A 8 2.21 -2.46 -6.30
CA TYR A 8 2.60 -1.57 -7.39
C TYR A 8 1.54 -1.64 -8.47
N MET A 9 0.97 -0.49 -8.85
CA MET A 9 -0.07 -0.41 -9.86
C MET A 9 0.43 0.39 -11.05
N ALA A 10 0.22 -0.11 -12.25
CA ALA A 10 0.48 0.55 -13.51
C ALA A 10 -0.84 0.97 -14.14
N LEU A 11 -1.04 2.27 -14.32
CA LEU A 11 -2.21 2.81 -15.01
C LEU A 11 -2.00 2.70 -16.53
N PRO A 12 -2.95 2.14 -17.31
CA PRO A 12 -2.89 2.16 -18.75
C PRO A 12 -2.99 3.60 -19.27
N GLY A 13 -2.30 3.88 -20.38
CA GLY A 13 -2.43 5.16 -21.07
C GLY A 13 -3.69 5.16 -21.91
N SER A 14 -4.62 6.07 -21.61
CA SER A 14 -5.68 6.47 -22.55
C SER A 14 -5.34 7.85 -23.12
N PRO A 15 -5.63 8.12 -24.41
CA PRO A 15 -5.25 9.36 -25.08
C PRO A 15 -6.13 10.52 -24.64
N CYS A 16 -5.53 11.70 -24.44
CA CYS A 16 -6.26 12.96 -24.33
C CYS A 16 -6.97 13.27 -25.66
N PRO A 17 -8.27 13.59 -25.66
CA PRO A 17 -8.85 14.46 -26.68
C PRO A 17 -8.55 15.91 -26.26
N SER A 18 -7.63 16.52 -26.98
CA SER A 18 -7.46 17.97 -27.03
C SER A 18 -8.66 18.61 -27.71
N SER A 19 -9.59 19.19 -26.95
CA SER A 19 -10.37 20.38 -27.35
C SER A 19 -11.43 20.70 -26.30
N CYS A 20 -11.32 21.87 -25.67
CA CYS A 20 -12.41 22.83 -25.52
C CYS A 20 -11.89 24.05 -24.75
N THR A 21 -11.41 25.03 -25.52
CA THR A 21 -11.15 26.39 -25.07
C THR A 21 -12.44 27.21 -25.12
N SER A 22 -12.68 27.94 -24.01
CA SER A 22 -13.29 29.27 -23.88
C SER A 22 -14.73 29.56 -24.32
N SER A 23 -15.45 30.14 -23.33
CA SER A 23 -16.38 31.29 -23.37
C SER A 23 -17.75 31.13 -24.03
N THR A 24 -18.84 31.41 -23.29
CA THR A 24 -19.56 32.71 -23.29
C THR A 24 -20.80 32.71 -22.35
N SER A 25 -20.94 33.80 -21.57
CA SER A 25 -22.14 34.57 -21.13
C SER A 25 -23.51 33.91 -20.83
N GLY A 26 -24.14 34.34 -19.71
CA GLY A 26 -25.44 33.91 -19.12
C GLY A 26 -26.74 34.27 -19.89
N PRO A 27 -27.92 34.54 -19.27
CA PRO A 27 -28.23 34.88 -17.88
C PRO A 27 -29.40 34.10 -17.20
N VAL A 28 -29.68 34.55 -15.96
CA VAL A 28 -30.65 34.18 -14.90
C VAL A 28 -32.11 34.59 -15.19
N LEU A 29 -33.12 33.82 -14.70
CA LEU A 29 -34.48 34.24 -14.25
C LEU A 29 -35.05 33.12 -13.31
N THR A 30 -35.18 33.27 -11.98
CA THR A 30 -36.19 33.93 -11.09
C THR A 30 -37.48 33.13 -10.77
N GLU A 31 -37.84 33.14 -9.48
CA GLU A 31 -38.85 32.37 -8.71
C GLU A 31 -40.34 32.73 -8.94
N ALA A 32 -41.19 31.94 -8.23
CA ALA A 32 -42.56 32.22 -7.73
C ALA A 32 -43.70 31.64 -8.60
N ASP A 33 -44.76 30.99 -8.11
CA ASP A 33 -45.35 31.02 -6.76
C ASP A 33 -46.54 30.02 -6.65
N LEU A 34 -46.99 29.74 -5.41
CA LEU A 34 -48.34 29.28 -4.96
C LEU A 34 -48.65 27.79 -4.65
N LYS A 35 -49.00 27.57 -3.36
CA LYS A 35 -49.68 26.43 -2.68
C LYS A 35 -50.98 27.01 -2.03
N PRO A 36 -51.82 26.31 -1.21
CA PRO A 36 -52.37 24.92 -1.08
C PRO A 36 -53.95 24.99 -1.13
N PRO A 37 -54.83 24.10 -0.55
CA PRO A 37 -54.65 22.96 0.37
C PRO A 37 -55.51 21.69 0.20
N GLY A 38 -55.16 20.63 0.94
CA GLY A 38 -56.12 19.57 1.29
C GLY A 38 -55.54 18.18 1.65
N GLN A 39 -55.45 17.93 2.96
CA GLN A 39 -55.60 16.65 3.67
C GLN A 39 -54.42 15.66 3.85
N SER A 40 -54.35 15.27 5.13
CA SER A 40 -53.42 14.46 5.91
C SER A 40 -53.39 12.98 5.56
N GLN A 41 -52.21 12.35 5.64
CA GLN A 41 -51.98 11.12 6.41
C GLN A 41 -50.53 11.09 6.93
N GLU A 42 -50.41 10.78 8.21
CA GLU A 42 -49.18 10.72 9.00
C GLU A 42 -48.56 9.33 8.85
N GLN A 43 -47.40 9.25 8.19
CA GLN A 43 -46.49 8.10 8.22
C GLN A 43 -45.07 8.65 8.33
N THR A 44 -44.43 8.43 9.47
CA THR A 44 -43.02 8.78 9.72
C THR A 44 -42.12 7.87 8.88
N PRO A 45 -41.27 8.42 7.99
CA PRO A 45 -40.33 7.62 7.21
C PRO A 45 -39.15 7.17 8.07
N MET A 46 -38.65 5.96 7.77
CA MET A 46 -37.41 5.40 8.29
C MET A 46 -36.24 6.33 7.96
N ASP A 47 -35.42 6.63 8.97
CA ASP A 47 -34.20 7.43 8.87
C ASP A 47 -33.10 6.61 8.16
N ASP A 48 -33.04 6.75 6.83
CA ASP A 48 -31.87 6.39 6.01
C ASP A 48 -30.75 7.41 6.27
N SER A 49 -30.10 7.31 7.42
CA SER A 49 -28.85 8.01 7.68
C SER A 49 -27.69 7.27 7.00
N HIS A 50 -27.58 7.47 5.68
CA HIS A 50 -26.29 7.40 5.01
C HIS A 50 -25.38 8.44 5.66
N THR A 51 -24.57 8.01 6.63
CA THR A 51 -23.45 8.80 7.12
C THR A 51 -22.42 8.83 6.00
N GLU A 52 -22.55 9.79 5.08
CA GLU A 52 -21.43 10.24 4.27
C GLU A 52 -20.34 10.68 5.25
N VAL A 53 -19.32 9.84 5.42
CA VAL A 53 -18.08 10.26 6.05
C VAL A 53 -17.46 11.25 5.07
N GLU A 54 -17.79 12.53 5.26
CA GLU A 54 -17.13 13.64 4.60
C GLU A 54 -15.65 13.56 4.96
N ILE A 55 -14.83 12.99 4.06
CA ILE A 55 -13.38 13.04 4.16
C ILE A 55 -13.01 14.50 3.92
N LYS A 56 -13.00 15.28 4.99
CA LYS A 56 -12.49 16.65 4.95
C LYS A 56 -11.07 16.58 4.38
N PRO A 57 -10.75 17.35 3.33
CA PRO A 57 -9.39 17.42 2.85
C PRO A 57 -8.56 17.95 4.01
N GLN A 58 -7.68 17.09 4.55
CA GLN A 58 -6.67 17.51 5.49
C GLN A 58 -5.85 18.57 4.77
N LEU A 59 -6.14 19.85 5.07
CA LEU A 59 -5.38 20.98 4.58
C LEU A 59 -3.91 20.70 4.87
N ASN A 60 -3.12 20.54 3.82
CA ASN A 60 -1.68 20.34 3.86
C ASN A 60 -1.05 21.60 4.46
N PRO A 61 -0.67 21.62 5.75
CA PRO A 61 -0.32 22.88 6.39
C PRO A 61 1.08 23.36 5.99
N ARG A 62 1.86 22.60 5.18
CA ARG A 62 3.33 22.66 5.24
C ARG A 62 4.07 22.49 3.91
N GLY A 63 3.41 22.59 2.75
CA GLY A 63 4.08 22.72 1.45
C GLY A 63 4.80 21.46 0.92
N ILE A 64 4.58 20.30 1.53
CA ILE A 64 5.03 19.01 0.98
C ILE A 64 3.99 18.54 -0.02
N SER A 65 4.32 18.40 -1.31
CA SER A 65 3.35 17.90 -2.29
C SER A 65 2.87 16.51 -1.90
N SER A 66 1.56 16.31 -1.78
CA SER A 66 1.01 14.99 -1.47
C SER A 66 1.40 13.96 -2.54
N GLY A 67 1.38 12.67 -2.18
CA GLY A 67 1.63 11.61 -3.17
C GLY A 67 0.67 11.68 -4.37
N LEU A 68 -0.55 12.18 -4.16
CA LEU A 68 -1.53 12.41 -5.22
C LEU A 68 -1.11 13.56 -6.14
N GLU A 69 -0.73 14.72 -5.60
CA GLU A 69 -0.21 15.85 -6.40
C GLU A 69 1.01 15.46 -7.23
N GLN A 70 1.87 14.58 -6.71
CA GLN A 70 3.00 14.07 -7.48
C GLN A 70 2.52 13.16 -8.63
N LEU A 71 1.54 12.29 -8.39
CA LEU A 71 0.98 11.41 -9.41
C LEU A 71 0.21 12.15 -10.51
N GLU A 72 -0.39 13.30 -10.20
CA GLU A 72 -1.05 14.17 -11.18
C GLU A 72 -0.04 14.82 -12.14
N LYS A 73 1.17 15.12 -11.67
CA LYS A 73 2.23 15.73 -12.47
C LYS A 73 3.07 14.72 -13.27
N ASN A 74 3.08 13.45 -12.85
CA ASN A 74 3.88 12.42 -13.51
C ASN A 74 3.28 12.03 -14.87
N PRO A 75 4.09 11.98 -15.95
CA PRO A 75 3.61 11.49 -17.24
C PRO A 75 3.31 9.98 -17.18
N SER A 76 2.40 9.52 -18.02
CA SER A 76 2.13 8.10 -18.24
C SER A 76 3.28 7.42 -19.02
N PRO A 77 3.55 6.12 -18.80
CA PRO A 77 2.90 5.23 -17.83
C PRO A 77 3.37 5.49 -16.39
N ARG A 78 2.41 5.60 -15.46
CA ARG A 78 2.68 5.90 -14.04
C ARG A 78 2.82 4.61 -13.23
N VAL A 79 3.82 4.57 -12.34
CA VAL A 79 3.95 3.54 -11.31
C VAL A 79 3.45 4.10 -9.99
N VAL A 80 2.41 3.48 -9.42
CA VAL A 80 1.77 3.89 -8.17
C VAL A 80 2.08 2.85 -7.10
N LYS A 81 2.63 3.28 -5.96
CA LYS A 81 2.82 2.42 -4.79
C LYS A 81 1.64 2.61 -3.83
N THR A 82 1.08 1.53 -3.32
CA THR A 82 0.11 1.57 -2.22
C THR A 82 0.28 0.38 -1.27
N HIS A 83 -0.27 0.52 -0.07
CA HIS A 83 -0.44 -0.54 0.93
C HIS A 83 -1.92 -0.68 1.34
N LEU A 84 -2.85 -0.10 0.58
CA LEU A 84 -4.26 -0.13 0.91
C LEU A 84 -4.83 -1.55 0.73
N PRO A 85 -5.70 -2.00 1.65
CA PRO A 85 -6.53 -3.18 1.43
C PRO A 85 -7.45 -2.95 0.22
N ILE A 86 -7.92 -4.05 -0.38
CA ILE A 86 -8.69 -4.02 -1.63
C ILE A 86 -9.91 -3.07 -1.58
N ASP A 87 -10.58 -3.00 -0.43
CA ASP A 87 -11.81 -2.23 -0.24
C ASP A 87 -11.56 -0.71 -0.22
N LEU A 88 -10.31 -0.30 -0.02
CA LEU A 88 -9.89 1.11 0.01
C LEU A 88 -9.16 1.54 -1.28
N ILE A 89 -8.94 0.63 -2.23
CA ILE A 89 -8.36 1.01 -3.52
C ILE A 89 -9.37 1.87 -4.29
N PRO A 90 -8.93 3.03 -4.85
CA PRO A 90 -9.82 3.88 -5.63
C PRO A 90 -10.47 3.11 -6.78
N LYS A 91 -11.79 3.27 -6.95
CA LYS A 91 -12.59 2.53 -7.95
C LYS A 91 -12.03 2.66 -9.37
N SER A 92 -11.41 3.80 -9.68
CA SER A 92 -10.78 4.06 -10.97
C SER A 92 -9.69 3.05 -11.35
N PHE A 93 -9.00 2.40 -10.40
CA PHE A 93 -8.04 1.34 -10.72
C PHE A 93 -8.74 0.12 -11.30
N TRP A 94 -9.90 -0.23 -10.77
CA TRP A 94 -10.72 -1.34 -11.22
C TRP A 94 -11.40 -1.02 -12.56
N GLU A 95 -12.01 0.16 -12.66
CA GLU A 95 -12.74 0.62 -13.85
C GLU A 95 -11.81 0.77 -15.07
N ASN A 96 -10.57 1.24 -14.87
CA ASN A 96 -9.57 1.36 -15.94
C ASN A 96 -8.77 0.07 -16.18
N ASN A 97 -9.12 -1.04 -15.54
CA ASN A 97 -8.47 -2.34 -15.69
C ASN A 97 -6.93 -2.26 -15.54
N CYS A 98 -6.48 -1.61 -14.48
CA CYS A 98 -5.06 -1.32 -14.28
C CYS A 98 -4.27 -2.57 -13.94
N LYS A 99 -3.06 -2.72 -14.50
CA LYS A 99 -2.18 -3.82 -14.14
C LYS A 99 -1.66 -3.63 -12.73
N ILE A 100 -1.75 -4.66 -11.89
CA ILE A 100 -1.30 -4.61 -10.50
C ILE A 100 -0.25 -5.69 -10.27
N ILE A 101 0.83 -5.34 -9.57
CA ILE A 101 1.82 -6.28 -9.05
C ILE A 101 1.69 -6.24 -7.53
N TYR A 102 1.26 -7.36 -6.96
CA TYR A 102 1.16 -7.54 -5.52
C TYR A 102 2.34 -8.38 -5.03
N LEU A 103 3.19 -7.84 -4.16
CA LEU A 103 4.31 -8.57 -3.58
C LEU A 103 3.98 -8.94 -2.13
N ALA A 104 3.83 -10.23 -1.85
CA ALA A 104 3.62 -10.76 -0.51
C ALA A 104 4.95 -11.19 0.13
N ARG A 105 5.02 -11.15 1.47
CA ARG A 105 6.15 -11.68 2.27
C ARG A 105 5.59 -12.44 3.45
N ASN A 106 6.33 -13.43 3.96
CA ASN A 106 5.92 -14.20 5.13
C ASN A 106 5.66 -13.30 6.35
N ALA A 107 4.61 -13.64 7.10
CA ALA A 107 4.08 -12.78 8.15
C ALA A 107 5.05 -12.53 9.31
N LYS A 108 5.95 -13.48 9.62
CA LYS A 108 6.89 -13.36 10.73
C LYS A 108 7.95 -12.29 10.44
N ASP A 109 8.57 -12.34 9.25
CA ASP A 109 9.52 -11.30 8.83
C ASP A 109 8.82 -9.96 8.60
N VAL A 110 7.56 -9.96 8.14
CA VAL A 110 6.77 -8.72 8.04
C VAL A 110 6.60 -8.08 9.42
N ALA A 111 6.19 -8.84 10.44
CA ALA A 111 6.01 -8.31 11.79
C ALA A 111 7.30 -7.68 12.35
N VAL A 112 8.44 -8.36 12.20
CA VAL A 112 9.75 -7.83 12.62
C VAL A 112 10.12 -6.58 11.84
N SER A 113 9.99 -6.61 10.52
CA SER A 113 10.32 -5.46 9.68
C SER A 113 9.44 -4.26 10.00
N PHE A 114 8.18 -4.48 10.35
CA PHE A 114 7.21 -3.42 10.65
C PHE A 114 7.48 -2.80 12.02
N TYR A 115 7.81 -3.63 13.02
CA TYR A 115 8.24 -3.15 14.33
C TYR A 115 9.40 -2.15 14.22
N HIS A 116 10.44 -2.50 13.45
CA HIS A 116 11.58 -1.62 13.25
C HIS A 116 11.26 -0.40 12.40
N PHE A 117 10.37 -0.55 11.41
CA PHE A 117 9.89 0.60 10.64
C PHE A 117 9.20 1.62 11.53
N ASP A 118 8.36 1.18 12.47
CA ASP A 118 7.65 2.07 13.41
C ASP A 118 8.60 2.67 14.46
N LEU A 119 9.71 2.01 14.80
CA LEU A 119 10.78 2.62 15.62
C LEU A 119 11.52 3.76 14.90
N MET A 120 11.57 3.73 13.57
CA MET A 120 12.28 4.73 12.76
C MET A 120 11.36 5.82 12.21
N ASN A 121 10.07 5.52 12.07
CA ASN A 121 9.10 6.36 11.41
C ASN A 121 8.25 7.10 12.44
N ASN A 122 8.64 8.34 12.73
CA ASN A 122 7.94 9.21 13.67
C ASN A 122 6.47 9.51 13.26
N LEU A 123 6.07 9.22 12.01
CA LEU A 123 4.66 9.29 11.60
C LEU A 123 3.76 8.25 12.27
N GLN A 124 4.34 7.21 12.86
CA GLN A 124 3.62 6.12 13.51
C GLN A 124 3.65 6.28 15.03
N PRO A 125 2.60 5.85 15.74
CA PRO A 125 2.64 5.75 17.19
C PRO A 125 3.81 4.88 17.64
N PHE A 126 4.43 5.23 18.77
CA PHE A 126 5.52 4.44 19.33
C PHE A 126 5.11 2.96 19.46
N PRO A 127 5.87 2.01 18.88
CA PRO A 127 5.41 0.63 18.75
C PRO A 127 5.32 -0.11 20.09
N GLY A 128 6.12 0.29 21.08
CA GLY A 128 6.27 -0.39 22.37
C GLY A 128 7.42 -1.40 22.37
N THR A 129 7.36 -2.37 23.27
CA THR A 129 8.23 -3.55 23.23
C THR A 129 7.86 -4.47 22.07
N TRP A 130 8.80 -5.32 21.66
CA TRP A 130 8.54 -6.33 20.63
C TRP A 130 7.33 -7.22 20.96
N GLY A 131 7.20 -7.66 22.23
CA GLY A 131 6.08 -8.49 22.67
C GLY A 131 4.72 -7.80 22.50
N GLU A 132 4.61 -6.54 22.93
CA GLU A 132 3.38 -5.76 22.77
C GLU A 132 3.05 -5.52 21.29
N TYR A 133 4.07 -5.24 20.47
CA TYR A 133 3.90 -5.02 19.05
C TYR A 133 3.41 -6.27 18.32
N LEU A 134 3.98 -7.43 18.65
CA LEU A 134 3.58 -8.71 18.06
C LEU A 134 2.10 -9.02 18.32
N GLU A 135 1.59 -8.71 19.52
CA GLU A 135 0.16 -8.84 19.83
C GLU A 135 -0.69 -7.91 18.97
N LYS A 136 -0.31 -6.63 18.83
CA LYS A 136 -1.00 -5.68 17.96
C LYS A 136 -1.03 -6.18 16.51
N PHE A 137 0.09 -6.68 16.01
CA PHE A 137 0.20 -7.22 14.65
C PHE A 137 -0.73 -8.42 14.45
N LEU A 138 -0.73 -9.38 15.38
CA LEU A 138 -1.57 -10.58 15.33
C LEU A 138 -3.08 -10.24 15.35
N THR A 139 -3.49 -9.21 16.07
CA THR A 139 -4.88 -8.76 16.11
C THR A 139 -5.23 -7.75 15.01
N GLY A 140 -4.28 -7.40 14.13
CA GLY A 140 -4.49 -6.42 13.06
C GLY A 140 -4.60 -4.96 13.53
N ASN A 141 -4.18 -4.66 14.75
CA ASN A 141 -4.15 -3.31 15.33
C ASN A 141 -2.86 -2.56 14.97
N VAL A 142 -2.52 -2.57 13.69
CA VAL A 142 -1.38 -1.87 13.08
C VAL A 142 -1.86 -1.11 11.84
N ALA A 143 -1.05 -0.19 11.32
CA ALA A 143 -1.40 0.52 10.10
C ALA A 143 -1.70 -0.47 8.95
N TYR A 144 -2.74 -0.17 8.17
CA TYR A 144 -3.29 -1.03 7.10
C TYR A 144 -3.97 -2.33 7.55
N GLY A 145 -4.08 -2.58 8.86
CA GLY A 145 -4.90 -3.65 9.42
C GLY A 145 -4.23 -5.03 9.46
N SER A 146 -5.07 -6.08 9.44
CA SER A 146 -4.61 -7.47 9.53
C SER A 146 -3.86 -7.91 8.27
N TRP A 147 -2.61 -8.37 8.44
CA TRP A 147 -1.82 -8.99 7.37
C TRP A 147 -2.57 -10.18 6.75
N PHE A 148 -3.22 -11.00 7.56
CA PHE A 148 -3.96 -12.19 7.10
C PHE A 148 -5.05 -11.81 6.12
N ASN A 149 -5.91 -10.85 6.48
CA ASN A 149 -6.98 -10.39 5.60
C ASN A 149 -6.41 -9.70 4.37
N HIS A 150 -5.35 -8.90 4.54
CA HIS A 150 -4.71 -8.19 3.44
C HIS A 150 -4.22 -9.16 2.37
N VAL A 151 -3.42 -10.18 2.71
CA VAL A 151 -2.90 -11.13 1.71
C VAL A 151 -3.99 -12.03 1.13
N LYS A 152 -4.95 -12.50 1.94
CA LYS A 152 -6.05 -13.37 1.48
C LYS A 152 -6.95 -12.65 0.47
N SER A 153 -7.35 -11.42 0.78
CA SER A 153 -8.23 -10.63 -0.09
C SER A 153 -7.57 -10.27 -1.42
N TRP A 154 -6.29 -9.88 -1.40
CA TRP A 154 -5.53 -9.63 -2.63
C TRP A 154 -5.28 -10.90 -3.45
N TRP A 155 -5.02 -12.03 -2.79
CA TRP A 155 -4.87 -13.32 -3.46
C TRP A 155 -6.15 -13.74 -4.17
N LYS A 156 -7.32 -13.60 -3.53
CA LYS A 156 -8.61 -13.89 -4.17
C LYS A 156 -8.85 -12.95 -5.36
N LYS A 157 -8.54 -11.67 -5.21
CA LYS A 157 -8.80 -10.66 -6.25
C LYS A 157 -8.06 -10.92 -7.57
N LYS A 158 -6.94 -11.65 -7.53
CA LYS A 158 -6.16 -12.00 -8.74
C LYS A 158 -6.96 -12.79 -9.78
N GLU A 159 -8.04 -13.46 -9.37
CA GLU A 159 -8.92 -14.23 -10.25
C GLU A 159 -9.86 -13.33 -11.07
N GLU A 160 -10.06 -12.09 -10.63
CA GLU A 160 -11.02 -11.15 -11.21
C GLU A 160 -10.35 -9.95 -11.91
N HIS A 161 -9.06 -9.73 -11.68
CA HIS A 161 -8.34 -8.54 -12.15
C HIS A 161 -6.91 -8.90 -12.58
N PRO A 162 -6.28 -8.18 -13.52
CA PRO A 162 -4.88 -8.40 -13.88
C PRO A 162 -3.95 -8.06 -12.71
N ILE A 163 -3.73 -9.04 -11.82
CA ILE A 163 -2.83 -8.97 -10.68
C ILE A 163 -1.75 -10.03 -10.83
N LEU A 164 -0.50 -9.61 -10.97
CA LEU A 164 0.67 -10.47 -10.79
C LEU A 164 0.97 -10.58 -9.30
N PHE A 165 0.71 -11.75 -8.72
CA PHE A 165 1.04 -12.03 -7.32
C PHE A 165 2.42 -12.66 -7.22
N LEU A 166 3.34 -12.02 -6.47
CA LEU A 166 4.72 -12.46 -6.27
C LEU A 166 5.00 -12.69 -4.79
N PHE A 167 6.02 -13.49 -4.50
CA PHE A 167 6.52 -13.71 -3.15
C PHE A 167 7.92 -13.13 -3.01
N TYR A 168 8.16 -12.45 -1.88
CA TYR A 168 9.45 -11.87 -1.55
C TYR A 168 10.53 -12.95 -1.46
N GLU A 169 10.19 -14.11 -0.92
CA GLU A 169 11.10 -15.23 -0.78
C GLU A 169 11.56 -15.77 -2.13
N ASP A 170 10.66 -15.86 -3.11
CA ASP A 170 10.99 -16.24 -4.50
C ASP A 170 11.91 -15.20 -5.15
N MET A 171 11.64 -13.91 -4.92
CA MET A 171 12.47 -12.81 -5.43
C MET A 171 13.89 -12.86 -4.83
N LYS A 172 14.00 -13.30 -3.57
CA LYS A 172 15.29 -13.45 -2.90
C LYS A 172 16.06 -14.68 -3.37
N GLU A 173 15.38 -15.79 -3.63
CA GLU A 173 16.00 -17.04 -4.08
C GLU A 173 16.38 -17.01 -5.56
N ASN A 174 15.50 -16.52 -6.44
CA ASN A 174 15.73 -16.44 -7.87
C ASN A 174 15.19 -15.13 -8.48
N PRO A 175 15.87 -13.99 -8.26
CA PRO A 175 15.41 -12.68 -8.76
C PRO A 175 15.26 -12.65 -10.29
N LYS A 176 16.11 -13.39 -11.03
CA LYS A 176 16.05 -13.44 -12.49
C LYS A 176 14.73 -13.99 -12.99
N GLN A 177 14.24 -15.08 -12.39
CA GLN A 177 12.96 -15.67 -12.74
C GLN A 177 11.79 -14.76 -12.39
N GLU A 178 11.79 -14.17 -11.19
CA GLU A 178 10.68 -13.29 -10.77
C GLU A 178 10.63 -11.99 -11.58
N ILE A 179 11.78 -11.40 -11.92
CA ILE A 179 11.83 -10.23 -12.82
C ILE A 179 11.33 -10.61 -14.21
N LYS A 180 11.63 -11.81 -14.73
CA LYS A 180 11.05 -12.28 -16.01
C LYS A 180 9.52 -12.35 -15.96
N LYS A 181 8.92 -12.80 -14.85
CA LYS A 181 7.46 -12.77 -14.67
C LYS A 181 6.90 -11.34 -14.75
N VAL A 182 7.57 -10.38 -14.10
CA VAL A 182 7.19 -8.95 -14.16
C VAL A 182 7.28 -8.41 -15.59
N VAL A 183 8.38 -8.70 -16.30
CA VAL A 183 8.58 -8.26 -17.70
C VAL A 183 7.49 -8.81 -18.61
N GLN A 184 7.17 -10.10 -18.48
CA GLN A 184 6.08 -10.74 -19.23
C GLN A 184 4.72 -10.11 -18.90
N PHE A 185 4.43 -9.90 -17.62
CA PHE A 185 3.17 -9.30 -17.18
C PHE A 185 3.00 -7.85 -17.67
N LEU A 186 4.09 -7.09 -17.74
CA LEU A 186 4.11 -5.73 -18.30
C LEU A 186 4.17 -5.71 -19.83
N GLU A 187 4.17 -6.87 -20.50
CA GLU A 187 4.26 -7.03 -21.95
C GLU A 187 5.46 -6.27 -22.55
N LYS A 188 6.61 -6.39 -21.88
CA LYS A 188 7.88 -5.82 -22.35
C LYS A 188 8.76 -6.92 -22.92
N ASN A 189 9.54 -6.55 -23.93
CA ASN A 189 10.59 -7.38 -24.48
C ASN A 189 11.92 -6.75 -24.03
N LEU A 190 12.65 -7.46 -23.18
CA LEU A 190 13.98 -7.08 -22.73
C LEU A 190 14.97 -8.14 -23.21
N ASP A 191 16.14 -7.71 -23.68
CA ASP A 191 17.25 -8.61 -23.89
C ASP A 191 17.86 -9.05 -22.54
N ASP A 192 18.67 -10.12 -22.59
CA ASP A 192 19.29 -10.68 -21.38
C ASP A 192 20.29 -9.70 -20.74
N GLU A 193 20.89 -8.78 -21.50
CA GLU A 193 21.84 -7.78 -20.98
C GLU A 193 21.15 -6.74 -20.11
N ILE A 194 20.00 -6.20 -20.56
CA ILE A 194 19.17 -5.28 -19.79
C ILE A 194 18.61 -5.99 -18.57
N LEU A 195 18.19 -7.25 -18.71
CA LEU A 195 17.70 -8.04 -17.58
C LEU A 195 18.78 -8.21 -16.50
N ASP A 196 20.01 -8.55 -16.88
CA ASP A 196 21.11 -8.70 -15.94
C ASP A 196 21.51 -7.36 -15.29
N LYS A 197 21.42 -6.25 -16.02
CA LYS A 197 21.56 -4.89 -15.44
C LYS A 197 20.48 -4.58 -14.42
N ILE A 198 19.22 -4.92 -14.68
CA ILE A 198 18.12 -4.73 -13.72
C ILE A 198 18.42 -5.53 -12.46
N ILE A 199 18.76 -6.82 -12.58
CA ILE A 199 19.09 -7.69 -11.44
C ILE A 199 20.23 -7.10 -10.61
N HIS A 200 21.29 -6.63 -11.27
CA HIS A 200 22.42 -6.01 -10.58
C HIS A 200 21.99 -4.75 -9.80
N HIS A 201 21.29 -3.82 -10.45
CA HIS A 201 20.90 -2.55 -9.84
C HIS A 201 19.78 -2.66 -8.79
N THR A 202 18.95 -3.70 -8.84
CA THR A 202 17.93 -3.98 -7.83
C THR A 202 18.40 -4.97 -6.76
N SER A 203 19.66 -5.41 -6.83
CA SER A 203 20.25 -6.27 -5.80
C SER A 203 20.31 -5.54 -4.45
N PHE A 204 20.27 -6.32 -3.38
CA PHE A 204 20.32 -5.77 -2.03
C PHE A 204 21.58 -4.93 -1.80
N GLU A 205 22.75 -5.41 -2.22
CA GLU A 205 24.02 -4.71 -2.06
C GLU A 205 24.00 -3.33 -2.74
N MET A 206 23.47 -3.27 -3.98
CA MET A 206 23.39 -2.02 -4.72
C MET A 206 22.33 -1.08 -4.16
N MET A 207 21.18 -1.60 -3.73
CA MET A 207 20.12 -0.79 -3.13
C MET A 207 20.46 -0.31 -1.72
N ASN A 208 21.25 -1.08 -0.96
CA ASN A 208 21.69 -0.73 0.38
C ASN A 208 23.01 0.07 0.37
N SER A 209 23.68 0.18 -0.78
CA SER A 209 24.69 1.20 -0.99
C SER A 209 24.05 2.57 -0.72
N GLY A 210 24.71 3.41 0.09
CA GLY A 210 24.08 4.49 0.87
C GLY A 210 23.16 5.47 0.12
N TYR A 211 23.13 5.49 -1.21
CA TYR A 211 22.28 6.37 -2.01
C TYR A 211 20.76 6.25 -1.74
N ILE A 212 20.19 5.03 -1.69
CA ILE A 212 18.74 4.87 -1.46
C ILE A 212 18.41 5.04 0.02
N THR A 213 19.27 4.52 0.90
CA THR A 213 19.16 4.67 2.36
C THR A 213 19.18 6.17 2.73
N ASP A 214 20.13 6.94 2.21
CA ASP A 214 20.23 8.39 2.39
C ASP A 214 18.99 9.13 1.88
N LYS A 215 18.42 8.70 0.75
CA LYS A 215 17.22 9.34 0.19
C LYS A 215 15.96 9.04 1.02
N MET A 216 15.79 7.80 1.48
CA MET A 216 14.70 7.45 2.40
C MET A 216 14.86 8.19 3.72
N GLU A 217 16.08 8.24 4.23
CA GLU A 217 16.44 8.97 5.44
C GLU A 217 16.15 10.47 5.36
N LYS A 218 16.55 11.12 4.26
CA LYS A 218 16.27 12.55 4.01
C LYS A 218 14.77 12.80 3.89
N ARG A 219 14.03 11.90 3.26
CA ARG A 219 12.58 12.01 3.14
C ARG A 219 11.88 11.90 4.50
N ILE A 220 12.21 10.87 5.29
CA ILE A 220 11.65 10.71 6.64
C ILE A 220 12.00 11.90 7.52
N ALA A 221 13.25 12.39 7.45
CA ALA A 221 13.68 13.57 8.18
C ALA A 221 12.88 14.82 7.76
N SER A 222 12.63 15.01 6.46
CA SER A 222 11.82 16.14 5.97
C SER A 222 10.35 16.05 6.38
N GLU A 223 9.78 14.85 6.41
CA GLU A 223 8.39 14.61 6.82
C GLU A 223 8.23 14.80 8.34
N ALA A 224 9.18 14.31 9.15
CA ALA A 224 9.20 14.50 10.61
C ALA A 224 9.46 15.96 11.02
N GLN A 225 10.42 16.64 10.37
CA GLN A 225 10.68 18.06 10.58
C GLN A 225 9.45 18.89 10.22
N ALA A 226 8.78 18.56 9.12
CA ALA A 226 7.53 19.21 8.77
C ALA A 226 6.51 19.03 9.89
N LEU A 227 6.42 17.88 10.55
CA LEU A 227 5.48 17.65 11.65
C LEU A 227 5.83 18.33 12.98
N GLY A 228 7.06 18.81 13.16
CA GLY A 228 7.52 19.48 14.38
C GLY A 228 7.92 18.52 15.50
N GLU A 229 8.22 17.27 15.15
CA GLU A 229 8.64 16.23 16.10
C GLU A 229 10.16 16.13 16.19
N ASP A 230 10.67 15.95 17.41
CA ASP A 230 12.10 15.79 17.66
C ASP A 230 12.56 14.39 17.22
N ILE A 231 13.56 14.34 16.35
CA ILE A 231 13.95 13.11 15.64
C ILE A 231 14.87 12.29 16.56
N HIS A 232 14.29 11.50 17.47
CA HIS A 232 15.05 10.44 18.15
C HIS A 232 15.32 9.28 17.19
N ARG A 233 16.33 9.47 16.34
CA ARG A 233 16.82 8.50 15.38
C ARG A 233 17.40 7.29 16.13
N ARG A 234 16.70 6.15 16.11
CA ARG A 234 17.36 4.86 16.25
C ARG A 234 17.66 4.36 14.86
N TYR A 235 18.94 4.37 14.47
CA TYR A 235 19.37 3.68 13.27
C TYR A 235 19.08 2.20 13.48
N VAL A 236 18.06 1.69 12.82
CA VAL A 236 17.85 0.25 12.73
C VAL A 236 18.25 -0.17 11.33
N SER A 237 19.27 -1.02 11.26
CA SER A 237 19.55 -1.79 10.05
C SER A 237 18.32 -2.62 9.73
N LEU A 238 17.57 -2.23 8.70
CA LEU A 238 16.52 -3.09 8.17
C LEU A 238 17.22 -4.32 7.59
N HIS A 239 16.89 -5.51 8.09
CA HIS A 239 17.41 -6.75 7.51
C HIS A 239 16.48 -7.23 6.40
N TRP A 240 17.01 -7.20 5.18
CA TRP A 240 16.31 -7.57 3.94
C TRP A 240 16.60 -9.05 3.60
N ILE A 241 16.49 -9.90 4.60
CA ILE A 241 16.73 -11.35 4.52
C ILE A 241 15.45 -12.09 4.89
N ALA A 242 15.20 -13.22 4.25
CA ALA A 242 14.15 -14.13 4.68
C ALA A 242 14.67 -14.94 5.88
N GLY A 243 13.91 -14.98 6.97
CA GLY A 243 14.28 -15.72 8.18
C GLY A 243 14.83 -14.88 9.33
N ASP A 244 14.91 -13.55 9.21
CA ASP A 244 15.39 -12.67 10.29
C ASP A 244 14.50 -12.76 11.54
N TRP A 245 13.23 -13.13 11.36
CA TRP A 245 12.30 -13.35 12.47
C TRP A 245 12.84 -14.28 13.56
N LYS A 246 13.72 -15.24 13.24
CA LYS A 246 14.33 -16.16 14.20
C LYS A 246 15.19 -15.43 15.26
N ASN A 247 15.68 -14.23 14.96
CA ASN A 247 16.47 -13.42 15.87
C ASN A 247 15.62 -12.65 16.91
N TYR A 248 14.29 -12.58 16.71
CA TYR A 248 13.40 -11.75 17.51
C TYR A 248 12.32 -12.56 18.23
N PHE A 249 11.80 -13.60 17.58
CA PHE A 249 10.78 -14.45 18.17
C PHE A 249 11.37 -15.34 19.26
N THR A 250 10.79 -15.30 20.46
CA THR A 250 10.99 -16.38 21.42
C THR A 250 10.26 -17.63 20.94
N VAL A 251 10.65 -18.81 21.44
CA VAL A 251 9.97 -20.08 21.12
C VAL A 251 8.47 -20.01 21.43
N ALA A 252 8.11 -19.47 22.61
CA ALA A 252 6.72 -19.31 23.01
C ALA A 252 5.93 -18.36 22.10
N GLN A 253 6.55 -17.25 21.67
CA GLN A 253 5.93 -16.34 20.69
C GLN A 253 5.72 -17.03 19.35
N ASN A 254 6.69 -17.82 18.89
CA ASN A 254 6.60 -18.57 17.64
C ASN A 254 5.47 -19.60 17.67
N GLU A 255 5.36 -20.40 18.73
CA GLU A 255 4.30 -21.41 18.89
C GLU A 255 2.90 -20.78 18.89
N LYS A 256 2.74 -19.65 19.62
CA LYS A 256 1.50 -18.87 19.62
C LYS A 256 1.19 -18.33 18.22
N PHE A 257 2.19 -17.76 17.55
CA PHE A 257 2.04 -17.21 16.20
C PHE A 257 1.60 -18.30 15.22
N ASP A 258 2.27 -19.46 15.23
CA ASP A 258 1.97 -20.58 14.33
C ASP A 258 0.56 -21.15 14.57
N THR A 259 0.09 -21.15 15.82
CA THR A 259 -1.28 -21.56 16.16
C THR A 259 -2.31 -20.63 15.52
N ILE A 260 -2.11 -19.31 15.65
CA ILE A 260 -3.01 -18.31 15.05
C ILE A 260 -2.90 -18.35 13.52
N TYR A 261 -1.69 -18.43 12.99
CA TYR A 261 -1.43 -18.49 11.55
C TYR A 261 -2.12 -19.67 10.90
N LYS A 262 -2.01 -20.87 11.49
CA LYS A 262 -2.70 -22.07 10.99
C LYS A 262 -4.21 -21.89 10.97
N LYS A 263 -4.78 -21.30 12.02
CA LYS A 263 -6.21 -21.01 12.06
C LYS A 263 -6.61 -20.04 10.94
N GLU A 264 -5.91 -18.91 10.82
CA GLU A 264 -6.22 -17.85 9.86
C GLU A 264 -5.99 -18.23 8.39
N MET A 265 -5.02 -19.12 8.12
CA MET A 265 -4.55 -19.45 6.78
C MET A 265 -4.92 -20.88 6.33
N SER A 266 -5.65 -21.64 7.14
CA SER A 266 -6.00 -23.04 6.81
C SER A 266 -6.86 -23.22 5.56
N GLU A 267 -7.68 -22.22 5.23
CA GLU A 267 -8.63 -22.27 4.11
C GLU A 267 -8.09 -21.65 2.81
N THR A 268 -6.83 -21.21 2.79
CA THR A 268 -6.22 -20.59 1.60
C THR A 268 -5.15 -21.48 0.97
N GLU A 269 -5.02 -21.37 -0.36
CA GLU A 269 -3.96 -22.02 -1.13
C GLU A 269 -2.62 -21.28 -1.04
N LEU A 270 -2.56 -20.14 -0.33
CA LEU A 270 -1.35 -19.37 -0.12
C LEU A 270 -0.30 -20.17 0.64
N GLN A 271 0.90 -20.27 0.07
CA GLN A 271 2.04 -20.92 0.70
C GLN A 271 3.19 -19.93 0.85
N PHE A 272 3.59 -19.69 2.10
CA PHE A 272 4.70 -18.80 2.43
C PHE A 272 5.86 -19.61 2.98
N ARG A 273 7.08 -19.25 2.56
CA ARG A 273 8.32 -19.76 3.14
C ARG A 273 8.81 -18.78 4.21
N THR A 274 9.26 -19.29 5.35
CA THR A 274 9.81 -18.45 6.43
C THR A 274 11.33 -18.39 6.43
N GLU A 275 11.97 -19.06 5.46
CA GLU A 275 13.41 -19.11 5.22
C GLU A 275 13.66 -19.63 3.79
N ILE A 276 14.84 -19.33 3.24
CA ILE A 276 15.33 -19.77 1.92
C ILE A 276 16.80 -20.17 2.04
#